data_AF-A0A7C5J2S6-F1
#
_entry.id   AF-A0A7C5J2S6-F1
#
_cell.length_a   1.000
_cell.length_b   1.000
_cell.length_c   1.000
_cell.angle_alpha   90.00
_cell.angle_beta   90.00
_cell.angle_gamma   90.00
#
_symmetry.space_group_name_H-M   'P 1'
#
loop_
_entity.id
_entity.type
_entity.pdbx_description
1 polymer ?
#
loop_
_entity_poly.entity_id
_entity_poly.type
_entity_poly.pdbx_seq_one_letter_code
_entity_poly.pdbx_strand_id
1 'polypeptide(L)'
;MNLPKHHFRYQTLDVYQLAVTVNRWFGRARFPRGRAALRDQGQRAADSLVCNIAEGVTKGSSAALNTALGEAGECHAVLDCVTLPGSEEQQRNLRRIGAMLARMSR
;
A
#
# COMPACT_ATOMS: atom_id res chain seq x y z
N MET A 1 28.53 19.65 7.73
CA MET A 1 27.28 19.23 8.40
C MET A 1 26.62 18.19 7.51
N ASN A 2 26.50 16.93 7.95
CA ASN A 2 25.83 15.90 7.17
C ASN A 2 24.32 16.11 7.27
N LEU A 3 23.66 16.39 6.15
CA LEU A 3 22.20 16.46 6.11
C LEU A 3 21.61 15.05 6.31
N PRO A 4 20.50 14.91 7.05
CA PRO A 4 19.84 13.62 7.20
C PRO A 4 19.41 13.08 5.83
N LYS A 5 19.63 11.79 5.60
CA LYS A 5 19.29 11.09 4.34
C LYS A 5 17.82 11.24 3.94
N HIS A 6 16.92 11.47 4.90
CA HIS A 6 15.50 11.66 4.67
C HIS A 6 14.95 12.87 5.42
N HIS A 7 14.41 13.85 4.69
CA HIS A 7 13.61 14.94 5.27
C HIS A 7 12.21 14.45 5.70
N PHE A 8 11.67 13.47 4.97
CA PHE A 8 10.34 12.92 5.20
C PHE A 8 10.40 11.63 6.03
N ARG A 9 9.99 11.71 7.31
CA ARG A 9 10.07 10.59 8.25
C ARG A 9 9.33 9.32 7.79
N TYR A 10 8.24 9.45 7.03
CA TYR A 10 7.50 8.28 6.55
C TYR A 10 8.35 7.36 5.66
N GLN A 11 9.38 7.89 4.98
CA GLN A 11 10.23 7.11 4.06
C GLN A 11 11.04 6.04 4.78
N THR A 12 11.27 6.19 6.09
CA THR A 12 12.03 5.24 6.91
C THR A 12 11.14 4.18 7.56
N LEU A 13 9.82 4.25 7.39
CA LEU A 13 8.89 3.30 8.01
C LEU A 13 8.70 2.06 7.13
N ASP A 14 8.80 0.88 7.76
CA ASP A 14 8.59 -0.40 7.08
C ASP A 14 7.22 -0.47 6.37
N VAL A 15 6.16 0.03 7.00
CA VAL A 15 4.81 0.07 6.43
C VAL A 15 4.76 0.86 5.12
N TYR A 16 5.49 1.96 5.03
CA TYR A 16 5.56 2.79 3.82
C TYR A 16 6.38 2.09 2.72
N GLN A 17 7.52 1.50 3.07
CA GLN A 17 8.37 0.81 2.10
C GLN A 17 7.69 -0.44 1.52
N LEU A 18 6.95 -1.19 2.34
CA LEU A 18 6.13 -2.30 1.88
C LEU A 18 4.97 -1.81 1.00
N ALA A 19 4.29 -0.73 1.35
CA ALA A 19 3.23 -0.15 0.52
C ALA A 19 3.76 0.27 -0.86
N VAL A 20 4.94 0.90 -0.92
CA VAL A 20 5.61 1.24 -2.19
C VAL A 20 5.97 -0.02 -2.99
N THR A 21 6.38 -1.10 -2.32
CA THR A 21 6.68 -2.38 -2.98
C THR A 21 5.44 -2.97 -3.63
N VAL A 22 4.31 -3.00 -2.91
CA VAL A 22 3.02 -3.47 -3.44
C VAL A 22 2.54 -2.60 -4.60
N ASN A 23 2.60 -1.27 -4.44
CA ASN A 23 2.23 -0.31 -5.48
C ASN A 23 3.01 -0.54 -6.79
N ARG A 24 4.33 -0.62 -6.69
CA ARG A 24 5.19 -0.86 -7.85
C ARG A 24 4.99 -2.25 -8.47
N TRP A 25 4.50 -3.22 -7.71
CA TRP A 25 4.14 -4.52 -8.23
C TRP A 25 2.83 -4.44 -9.03
N PHE A 26 1.79 -3.76 -8.52
CA PHE A 26 0.54 -3.54 -9.27
C PHE A 26 0.80 -2.87 -10.63
N GLY A 27 1.68 -1.87 -10.67
CA GLY A 27 2.01 -1.15 -11.91
C GLY A 27 2.75 -2.00 -12.94
N ARG A 28 3.30 -3.15 -12.55
CA ARG A 28 4.02 -4.08 -13.43
C ARG A 28 3.26 -5.39 -13.66
N ALA A 29 2.27 -5.70 -12.82
CA ALA A 29 1.51 -6.93 -12.89
C ALA A 29 0.69 -7.01 -14.19
N ARG A 30 0.77 -8.15 -14.87
CA ARG A 30 0.01 -8.41 -16.09
C ARG A 30 -1.28 -9.14 -15.76
N PHE A 31 -2.36 -8.38 -15.68
CA PHE A 31 -3.69 -8.93 -15.47
C PHE A 31 -4.19 -9.67 -16.72
N PRO A 32 -4.96 -10.77 -16.56
CA PRO A 32 -5.58 -11.46 -17.68
C PRO A 32 -6.48 -10.54 -18.52
N ARG A 33 -6.61 -10.85 -19.81
CA ARG A 33 -7.55 -10.17 -20.69
C ARG A 33 -8.97 -10.23 -20.10
N GLY A 34 -9.70 -9.11 -20.15
CA GLY A 34 -11.03 -8.98 -19.54
C GLY A 34 -11.04 -8.56 -18.06
N ARG A 35 -9.87 -8.40 -17.42
CA ARG A 35 -9.75 -7.95 -16.02
C ARG A 35 -9.17 -6.54 -15.86
N ALA A 36 -9.29 -5.68 -16.88
CA ALA A 36 -8.72 -4.32 -16.86
C ALA A 36 -9.27 -3.46 -15.71
N ALA A 37 -10.58 -3.52 -15.45
CA ALA A 37 -11.20 -2.79 -14.34
C ALA A 37 -10.62 -3.20 -12.98
N LEU A 38 -10.33 -4.50 -12.79
CA LEU A 38 -9.74 -5.02 -11.56
C LEU A 38 -8.29 -4.56 -11.37
N ARG A 39 -7.51 -4.49 -12.47
CA ARG A 39 -6.17 -3.88 -12.48
C ARG A 39 -6.24 -2.41 -12.06
N ASP A 40 -7.14 -1.65 -12.68
CA ASP A 40 -7.25 -0.21 -12.45
C ASP A 40 -7.74 0.11 -11.03
N GLN A 41 -8.60 -0.75 -10.47
CA GLN A 41 -8.99 -0.69 -9.06
C GLN A 41 -7.79 -0.96 -8.14
N GLY A 42 -7.07 -2.06 -8.34
CA GLY A 42 -5.90 -2.40 -7.53
C GLY A 42 -4.81 -1.35 -7.57
N GLN A 43 -4.54 -0.77 -8.75
CA GLN A 43 -3.56 0.32 -8.89
C GLN A 43 -3.99 1.57 -8.12
N ARG A 44 -5.25 2.01 -8.27
CA ARG A 44 -5.75 3.19 -7.55
C ARG A 44 -5.72 3.01 -6.04
N ALA A 45 -6.11 1.82 -5.56
CA ALA A 45 -6.05 1.51 -4.13
C ALA A 45 -4.59 1.53 -3.63
N ALA A 46 -3.65 0.97 -4.40
CA ALA A 46 -2.24 0.98 -4.03
C ALA A 46 -1.62 2.39 -4.07
N ASP A 47 -2.04 3.27 -4.99
CA ASP A 47 -1.64 4.68 -5.02
C ASP A 47 -2.15 5.42 -3.78
N SER A 48 -3.44 5.23 -3.45
CA SER A 48 -4.10 5.81 -2.27
C SER A 48 -3.45 5.35 -0.96
N LEU A 49 -3.11 4.06 -0.85
CA LEU A 49 -2.39 3.49 0.29
C LEU A 49 -1.07 4.23 0.57
N VAL A 50 -0.23 4.43 -0.46
CA VAL A 50 1.06 5.12 -0.31
C VAL A 50 0.87 6.57 0.11
N CYS A 51 -0.04 7.29 -0.55
CA CYS A 51 -0.31 8.70 -0.28
C CYS A 51 -0.86 8.92 1.14
N ASN A 52 -1.81 8.09 1.58
CA ASN A 52 -2.44 8.22 2.89
C ASN A 52 -1.48 7.86 4.04
N ILE A 53 -0.54 6.94 3.86
CA ILE A 53 0.54 6.71 4.85
C ILE A 53 1.41 7.95 4.99
N ALA A 54 1.87 8.51 3.86
CA ALA A 54 2.71 9.69 3.88
C ALA A 54 2.00 10.88 4.53
N GLU A 55 0.73 11.11 4.18
CA GLU A 55 -0.10 12.14 4.78
C GLU A 55 -0.32 11.92 6.28
N GLY A 56 -0.75 10.71 6.66
CA GLY A 56 -1.03 10.37 8.06
C GLY A 56 0.18 10.58 8.97
N VAL A 57 1.36 10.15 8.52
CA VAL A 57 2.60 10.34 9.29
C VAL A 57 3.06 11.80 9.30
N THR A 58 2.91 12.52 8.19
CA THR A 58 3.37 13.92 8.10
C THR A 58 2.48 14.87 8.91
N LYS A 59 1.17 14.65 8.87
CA LYS A 59 0.17 15.51 9.53
C LYS A 59 -0.27 15.00 10.91
N GLY A 60 0.14 13.80 11.32
CA GLY A 60 -0.39 13.14 12.52
C GLY A 60 -1.88 12.79 12.41
N SER A 61 -2.36 12.47 11.20
CA SER A 61 -3.78 12.23 10.93
C SER A 61 -4.14 10.73 11.04
N SER A 62 -4.79 10.33 12.13
CA SER A 62 -5.33 8.98 12.27
C SER A 62 -6.40 8.66 11.21
N ALA A 63 -7.14 9.67 10.72
CA ALA A 63 -8.10 9.49 9.64
C ALA A 63 -7.43 9.03 8.35
N ALA A 64 -6.31 9.65 7.95
CA ALA A 64 -5.54 9.22 6.79
C ALA A 64 -4.97 7.79 6.98
N LEU A 65 -4.49 7.46 8.18
CA LEU A 65 -4.02 6.11 8.48
C LEU A 65 -5.13 5.05 8.43
N ASN A 66 -6.36 5.41 8.84
CA ASN A 66 -7.53 4.55 8.70
C ASN A 66 -7.94 4.37 7.24
N THR A 67 -7.87 5.42 6.41
CA THR A 67 -8.05 5.29 4.95
C THR A 67 -7.01 4.34 4.37
N ALA A 68 -5.72 4.52 4.71
CA ALA A 68 -4.67 3.60 4.28
C ALA A 68 -4.94 2.14 4.68
N LEU A 69 -5.50 1.90 5.88
CA LEU A 69 -5.88 0.55 6.31
C LEU A 69 -6.96 -0.06 5.40
N GLY A 70 -7.97 0.74 5.03
CA GLY A 70 -9.00 0.32 4.07
C GLY A 70 -8.42 -0.02 2.70
N GLU A 71 -7.53 0.84 2.18
CA GLU A 71 -6.89 0.65 0.86
C GLU A 71 -6.00 -0.60 0.81
N ALA A 72 -5.33 -0.95 1.92
CA ALA A 72 -4.60 -2.21 2.02
C ALA A 72 -5.54 -3.42 1.93
N GLY A 73 -6.74 -3.33 2.54
CA GLY A 73 -7.79 -4.34 2.42
C GLY A 73 -8.32 -4.47 0.99
N GLU A 74 -8.57 -3.35 0.31
CA GLU A 74 -9.02 -3.35 -1.08
C GLU A 74 -7.98 -3.96 -2.02
N CYS A 75 -6.69 -3.62 -1.88
CA CYS A 75 -5.61 -4.26 -2.61
C CYS A 75 -5.59 -5.78 -2.40
N HIS A 76 -5.83 -6.25 -1.18
CA HIS A 76 -5.84 -7.68 -0.88
C HIS A 76 -7.02 -8.38 -1.56
N ALA A 77 -8.22 -7.79 -1.45
CA ALA A 77 -9.43 -8.31 -2.07
C ALA A 77 -9.32 -8.37 -3.60
N VAL A 78 -8.65 -7.40 -4.23
CA VAL A 78 -8.33 -7.44 -5.65
C VAL A 78 -7.51 -8.68 -6.00
N LEU A 79 -6.51 -9.03 -5.18
CA LEU A 79 -5.69 -10.23 -5.39
C LEU A 79 -6.41 -11.54 -5.06
N ASP A 80 -7.44 -11.52 -4.21
CA ASP A 80 -8.31 -12.69 -4.01
C ASP A 80 -9.19 -12.96 -5.25
N CYS A 81 -9.42 -11.93 -6.08
CA CYS A 81 -10.24 -12.01 -7.28
C CYS A 81 -9.46 -12.45 -8.54
N VAL A 82 -8.13 -12.59 -8.46
CA VAL A 82 -7.28 -12.99 -9.60
C VAL A 82 -5.96 -13.61 -9.16
N THR A 83 -5.57 -14.73 -9.79
CA THR A 83 -4.23 -15.32 -9.60
C THR A 83 -3.22 -14.66 -10.53
N LEU A 84 -2.16 -14.07 -9.96
CA LEU A 84 -1.10 -13.39 -10.71
C LEU A 84 0.28 -13.87 -10.22
N PRO A 85 1.30 -13.92 -11.09
CA PRO A 85 2.66 -14.19 -10.65
C PRO A 85 3.11 -13.21 -9.55
N GLY A 86 3.51 -13.75 -8.41
CA GLY A 86 3.95 -12.97 -7.24
C GLY A 86 2.84 -12.38 -6.38
N SER A 87 1.55 -12.65 -6.65
CA SER A 87 0.44 -12.11 -5.85
C SER A 87 0.48 -12.60 -4.40
N GLU A 88 0.88 -13.84 -4.15
CA GLU A 88 0.96 -14.38 -2.78
C GLU A 88 1.91 -13.59 -1.88
N GLU A 89 3.06 -13.17 -2.43
CA GLU A 89 4.01 -12.33 -1.70
C GLU A 89 3.39 -10.97 -1.38
N GLN A 90 2.68 -10.38 -2.34
CA GLN A 90 2.01 -9.10 -2.12
C GLN A 90 0.86 -9.22 -1.12
N GLN A 91 0.10 -10.31 -1.12
CA GLN A 91 -0.90 -10.59 -0.10
C GLN A 91 -0.28 -10.72 1.30
N ARG A 92 0.89 -11.37 1.43
CA ARG A 92 1.65 -11.39 2.69
C ARG A 92 2.09 -9.99 3.11
N ASN A 93 2.59 -9.18 2.17
CA ASN A 93 2.96 -7.79 2.44
C ASN A 93 1.74 -6.95 2.89
N LEU A 94 0.60 -7.09 2.22
CA LEU A 94 -0.65 -6.41 2.55
C LEU A 94 -1.17 -6.78 3.95
N ARG A 95 -1.09 -8.05 4.33
CA ARG A 95 -1.42 -8.48 5.71
C ARG A 95 -0.50 -7.84 6.75
N ARG A 96 0.80 -7.75 6.47
CA ARG A 96 1.77 -7.05 7.36
C ARG A 96 1.49 -5.55 7.42
N ILE A 97 1.20 -4.92 6.29
CA ILE A 97 0.81 -3.51 6.20
C ILE A 97 -0.43 -3.25 7.04
N GLY A 98 -1.50 -4.04 6.86
CA GLY A 98 -2.73 -3.92 7.64
C GLY A 98 -2.50 -4.03 9.15
N ALA A 99 -1.68 -5.00 9.58
CA ALA A 99 -1.31 -5.15 10.99
C ALA A 99 -0.54 -3.94 11.55
N MET A 100 0.37 -3.34 10.78
CA MET A 100 1.09 -2.12 11.18
C MET A 100 0.16 -0.91 11.23
N LEU A 101 -0.66 -0.69 10.20
CA LEU A 101 -1.60 0.42 10.14
C LEU A 101 -2.64 0.35 11.26
N ALA A 102 -3.19 -0.83 11.55
CA ALA A 102 -4.13 -1.03 12.64
C ALA A 102 -3.55 -0.73 14.03
N ARG A 103 -2.22 -0.67 14.17
CA ARG A 103 -1.54 -0.22 15.40
C ARG A 103 -1.26 1.29 15.41
N MET A 104 -1.13 1.89 14.23
CA MET A 104 -0.82 3.32 14.05
C MET A 104 -2.08 4.20 13.99
N SER A 105 -3.22 3.63 13.61
CA SER A 105 -4.46 4.39 13.36
C SER A 105 -5.40 4.47 14.58
N ARG A 106 -4.94 3.98 15.74
CA ARG A 106 -5.63 4.05 17.03
C ARG A 106 -5.23 5.28 17.82
#